data_AF-A0A6N2U1V5-F1
#
_entry.id   AF-A0A6N2U1V5-F1
#
_cell.length_a   1.000
_cell.length_b   1.000
_cell.length_c   1.000
_cell.angle_alpha   90.00
_cell.angle_beta   90.00
_cell.angle_gamma   90.00
#
_symmetry.space_group_name_H-M   'P 1'
#
loop_
_entity.id
_entity.type
_entity.pdbx_description
1 polymer ?
#
loop_
_entity_poly.entity_id
_entity_poly.type
_entity_poly.pdbx_seq_one_letter_code
_entity_poly.pdbx_strand_id
1 'polypeptide(L)'
;MQYGYFDNEKREYVIDNVALPYSWTNYLVVEDMAAVINHMAGGYLFYKTPEYHRISRFRGNGVPMDRPGFYVYIRDNEKKDYHSISWQPVAKDLSKAKYRCRHGLSYTVYESEYDGLASSQTMVIPRGENVLLWDVKVKNITDAVRNLSLFTYMEFSFHHIMIDNQNFQMSLYCAGSSYEDGIIEEDLFYEEKGYQYLTANFTPDGYDCVREKFLGVYGTEDHPAGLERGTLEGSTELGGNHCGSLQKNFKLQPGEEARFVIMLGEGNREEGRRIRVKYSDLKRVDAVYTDLAAYWKQKYAALQIQTPNEGMNTLINTWTLYQSEINVMFEGC
;
A
#
# COMPACT_ATOMS: atom_id res chain seq x y z
N MET A 1 -17.20 -17.53 15.27
CA MET A 1 -16.90 -16.09 15.40
C MET A 1 -16.85 -15.50 14.00
N GLN A 2 -17.52 -14.39 13.75
CA GLN A 2 -17.53 -13.69 12.46
C GLN A 2 -16.51 -12.55 12.53
N TYR A 3 -15.78 -12.32 11.44
CA TYR A 3 -14.74 -11.28 11.37
C TYR A 3 -15.06 -10.14 10.39
N GLY A 4 -16.21 -10.26 9.73
CA GLY A 4 -16.61 -9.38 8.66
C GLY A 4 -17.92 -9.80 8.00
N TYR A 5 -18.40 -9.01 7.06
CA TYR A 5 -19.67 -9.20 6.37
C TYR A 5 -19.60 -8.72 4.92
N PHE A 6 -20.52 -9.20 4.09
CA PHE A 6 -20.68 -8.73 2.72
C PHE A 6 -21.50 -7.43 2.71
N ASP A 7 -20.93 -6.36 2.15
CA ASP A 7 -21.65 -5.15 1.78
C ASP A 7 -22.05 -5.26 0.31
N ASN A 8 -23.28 -5.74 0.08
CA ASN A 8 -23.80 -5.99 -1.26
C ASN A 8 -24.04 -4.70 -2.07
N GLU A 9 -24.32 -3.59 -1.39
CA GLU A 9 -24.55 -2.29 -2.05
C GLU A 9 -23.26 -1.75 -2.65
N LYS A 10 -22.16 -1.83 -1.88
CA LYS A 10 -20.83 -1.38 -2.31
C LYS A 10 -20.03 -2.45 -3.04
N ARG A 11 -20.48 -3.71 -2.98
CA ARG A 11 -19.77 -4.89 -3.50
C ARG A 11 -18.39 -5.02 -2.86
N GLU A 12 -18.36 -4.85 -1.54
CA GLU A 12 -17.17 -4.96 -0.71
C GLU A 12 -17.35 -6.09 0.31
N TYR A 13 -16.26 -6.74 0.68
CA TYR A 13 -16.21 -7.56 1.88
C TYR A 13 -15.58 -6.73 2.99
N VAL A 14 -16.34 -6.46 4.04
CA VAL A 14 -15.93 -5.62 5.16
C VAL A 14 -15.38 -6.50 6.27
N ILE A 15 -14.13 -6.29 6.67
CA ILE A 15 -13.47 -6.92 7.81
C ILE A 15 -13.46 -5.89 8.94
N ASP A 16 -14.31 -6.08 9.95
CA ASP A 16 -14.46 -5.19 11.10
C ASP A 16 -13.79 -5.74 12.38
N ASN A 17 -13.45 -7.03 12.40
CA ASN A 17 -12.49 -7.60 13.34
C ASN A 17 -11.24 -8.03 12.58
N VAL A 18 -10.23 -7.16 12.64
CA VAL A 18 -8.99 -7.34 11.90
C VAL A 18 -8.05 -8.39 12.53
N ALA A 19 -8.29 -8.86 13.76
CA ALA A 19 -7.50 -9.93 14.38
C ALA A 19 -7.86 -11.32 13.81
N LEU A 20 -7.73 -11.48 12.49
CA LEU A 20 -8.01 -12.70 11.76
C LEU A 20 -6.98 -13.80 12.09
N PRO A 21 -7.40 -15.08 12.10
CA PRO A 21 -6.48 -16.21 12.30
C PRO A 21 -5.60 -16.48 11.07
N TYR A 22 -5.97 -15.94 9.90
CA TYR A 22 -5.26 -16.14 8.63
C TYR A 22 -5.30 -14.87 7.78
N SER A 23 -4.34 -14.75 6.86
CA SER A 23 -4.28 -13.69 5.87
C SER A 23 -5.47 -13.78 4.91
N TRP A 24 -6.40 -12.83 4.98
CA TRP A 24 -7.38 -12.60 3.93
C TRP A 24 -6.82 -11.57 2.96
N THR A 25 -6.76 -11.94 1.68
CA THR A 25 -6.14 -11.16 0.61
C THR A 25 -7.15 -10.68 -0.42
N ASN A 26 -6.74 -9.63 -1.12
CA ASN A 26 -7.36 -9.14 -2.34
C ASN A 26 -6.30 -8.93 -3.42
N TYR A 27 -6.75 -8.90 -4.66
CA TYR A 27 -5.94 -8.75 -5.83
C TYR A 27 -6.24 -7.42 -6.49
N LEU A 28 -5.23 -6.57 -6.66
CA LEU A 28 -5.37 -5.32 -7.40
C LEU A 28 -4.79 -5.56 -8.78
N VAL A 29 -5.62 -5.97 -9.73
CA VAL A 29 -5.21 -6.17 -11.12
C VAL A 29 -6.39 -5.92 -12.04
N VAL A 30 -6.07 -5.34 -13.19
CA VAL A 30 -6.99 -5.09 -14.32
C VAL A 30 -6.26 -5.13 -15.67
N GLU A 31 -4.93 -4.95 -15.66
CA GLU A 31 -4.03 -4.94 -16.82
C GLU A 31 -2.65 -5.51 -16.40
N ASP A 32 -1.53 -4.93 -16.83
CA ASP A 32 -0.18 -5.51 -16.69
C ASP A 32 0.40 -5.46 -15.25
N MET A 33 0.00 -4.50 -14.41
CA MET A 33 0.50 -4.38 -13.04
C MET A 33 -0.48 -5.00 -12.05
N ALA A 34 0.05 -5.77 -11.10
CA ALA A 34 -0.75 -6.51 -10.14
C ALA A 34 -0.17 -6.45 -8.72
N ALA A 35 -1.04 -6.26 -7.73
CA ALA A 35 -0.70 -6.38 -6.32
C ALA A 35 -1.49 -7.50 -5.64
N VAL A 36 -0.83 -8.27 -4.78
CA VAL A 36 -1.47 -9.17 -3.82
C VAL A 36 -1.33 -8.53 -2.45
N ILE A 37 -2.45 -8.11 -1.87
CA ILE A 37 -2.46 -7.39 -0.59
C ILE A 37 -3.41 -8.03 0.40
N ASN A 38 -3.01 -8.11 1.65
CA ASN A 38 -3.87 -8.62 2.71
C ASN A 38 -4.67 -7.50 3.39
N HIS A 39 -5.55 -7.89 4.30
CA HIS A 39 -6.35 -7.01 5.16
C HIS A 39 -5.54 -6.11 6.13
N MET A 40 -4.22 -6.20 6.11
CA MET A 40 -3.26 -5.47 6.96
C MET A 40 -2.21 -4.69 6.18
N ALA A 41 -2.43 -4.47 4.89
CA ALA A 41 -1.47 -3.83 3.98
C ALA A 41 -0.14 -4.58 3.78
N GLY A 42 -0.01 -5.81 4.27
CA GLY A 42 1.04 -6.75 3.91
C GLY A 42 0.84 -7.30 2.50
N GLY A 43 1.92 -7.55 1.76
CA GLY A 43 1.79 -8.04 0.38
C GLY A 43 2.93 -7.62 -0.53
N TYR A 44 2.71 -7.76 -1.84
CA TYR A 44 3.67 -7.35 -2.86
C TYR A 44 3.03 -6.84 -4.14
N LEU A 45 3.82 -6.09 -4.91
CA LEU A 45 3.52 -5.56 -6.24
C LEU A 45 4.46 -6.21 -7.25
N PHE A 46 3.97 -6.48 -8.45
CA PHE A 46 4.77 -6.94 -9.58
C PHE A 46 4.19 -6.40 -10.90
N TYR A 47 5.00 -6.42 -11.95
CA TYR A 47 4.62 -5.98 -13.28
C TYR A 47 4.79 -7.11 -14.29
N LYS A 48 3.71 -7.54 -14.93
CA LYS A 48 3.64 -8.72 -15.80
C LYS A 48 4.01 -9.96 -15.02
N THR A 49 5.28 -10.34 -14.97
CA THR A 49 5.68 -11.60 -14.38
C THR A 49 5.92 -11.49 -12.87
N PRO A 50 5.24 -12.29 -12.02
CA PRO A 50 5.50 -12.29 -10.59
C PRO A 50 6.88 -12.87 -10.24
N GLU A 51 7.41 -13.78 -11.07
CA GLU A 51 8.69 -14.48 -10.82
C GLU A 51 9.90 -13.59 -11.14
N TYR A 52 9.84 -12.81 -12.23
CA TYR A 52 11.00 -12.09 -12.77
C TYR A 52 10.87 -10.56 -12.74
N HIS A 53 9.75 -10.01 -12.26
CA HIS A 53 9.52 -8.56 -12.25
C HIS A 53 8.66 -8.14 -11.06
N ARG A 54 9.06 -8.61 -9.87
CA ARG A 54 8.51 -8.17 -8.58
C ARG A 54 9.08 -6.80 -8.21
N ILE A 55 8.22 -5.86 -7.84
CA ILE A 55 8.62 -4.49 -7.47
C ILE A 55 8.83 -4.34 -5.97
N SER A 56 8.07 -5.07 -5.14
CA SER A 56 8.20 -5.01 -3.68
C SER A 56 8.33 -6.39 -3.07
N ARG A 57 9.15 -6.53 -2.03
CA ARG A 57 9.43 -7.82 -1.39
C ARG A 57 8.23 -8.40 -0.66
N PHE A 58 8.28 -9.72 -0.46
CA PHE A 58 7.37 -10.45 0.41
C PHE A 58 8.06 -11.65 1.04
N ARG A 59 7.89 -11.85 2.36
CA ARG A 59 8.40 -13.00 3.09
C ARG A 59 7.27 -14.00 3.33
N GLY A 60 7.15 -14.99 2.43
CA GLY A 60 6.17 -16.05 2.55
C GLY A 60 6.40 -16.91 3.80
N ASN A 61 5.33 -17.22 4.54
CA ASN A 61 5.38 -17.99 5.79
C ASN A 61 6.35 -17.41 6.85
N GLY A 62 6.54 -16.08 6.84
CA GLY A 62 7.36 -15.37 7.80
C GLY A 62 6.76 -15.33 9.21
N VAL A 63 7.58 -14.97 10.19
CA VAL A 63 7.16 -14.67 11.57
C VAL A 63 7.65 -13.26 11.92
N PRO A 64 6.76 -12.28 12.11
CA PRO A 64 5.31 -12.34 11.89
C PRO A 64 4.94 -12.55 10.41
N MET A 65 3.72 -13.07 10.17
CA MET A 65 3.22 -13.32 8.81
C MET A 65 2.99 -12.01 8.05
N ASP A 66 2.92 -12.12 6.72
CA ASP A 66 2.49 -11.07 5.80
C ASP A 66 3.33 -9.78 5.84
N ARG A 67 4.66 -9.89 5.97
CA ARG A 67 5.58 -8.75 5.90
C ARG A 67 6.64 -8.95 4.80
N PRO A 68 7.21 -7.87 4.23
CA PRO A 68 6.83 -6.47 4.39
C PRO A 68 5.52 -6.16 3.64
N GLY A 69 5.17 -4.88 3.57
CA GLY A 69 3.93 -4.40 2.97
C GLY A 69 4.01 -2.93 2.60
N PHE A 70 2.84 -2.32 2.41
CA PHE A 70 2.65 -0.94 1.98
C PHE A 70 2.13 -0.09 3.14
N TYR A 71 3.01 0.25 4.07
CA TYR A 71 2.60 0.83 5.34
C TYR A 71 2.60 2.36 5.30
N VAL A 72 1.56 2.94 5.89
CA VAL A 72 1.50 4.37 6.21
C VAL A 72 1.38 4.51 7.72
N TYR A 73 2.34 5.20 8.33
CA TYR A 73 2.37 5.50 9.74
C TYR A 73 1.99 6.95 9.98
N ILE A 74 1.16 7.19 10.98
CA ILE A 74 0.81 8.52 11.48
C ILE A 74 1.36 8.66 12.89
N ARG A 75 2.24 9.64 13.07
CA ARG A 75 2.89 9.98 14.34
C ARG A 75 2.34 11.30 14.87
N ASP A 76 1.94 11.30 16.12
CA ASP A 76 1.70 12.52 16.88
C ASP A 76 3.03 13.05 17.43
N ASN A 77 3.42 14.25 17.02
CA ASN A 77 4.74 14.78 17.34
C ASN A 77 4.87 15.30 18.77
N GLU A 78 3.76 15.67 19.40
CA GLU A 78 3.74 16.14 20.78
C GLU A 78 3.78 14.95 21.74
N LYS A 79 2.99 13.92 21.44
CA LYS A 79 2.93 12.68 22.25
C LYS A 79 4.08 11.72 21.95
N LYS A 80 4.75 11.89 20.80
CA LYS A 80 5.75 10.97 20.24
C LYS A 80 5.22 9.55 20.02
N ASP A 81 3.91 9.41 19.93
CA ASP A 81 3.24 8.15 19.71
C ASP A 81 2.85 8.00 18.23
N TYR A 82 2.81 6.78 17.72
CA TYR A 82 2.50 6.50 16.32
C TYR A 82 1.65 5.25 16.15
N HIS A 83 0.90 5.19 15.06
CA HIS A 83 0.16 4.01 14.62
C HIS A 83 0.29 3.85 13.11
N SER A 84 0.14 2.63 12.60
CA SER A 84 -0.11 2.37 11.18
C SER A 84 -1.60 2.49 10.87
N ILE A 85 -1.95 2.92 9.65
CA ILE A 85 -3.35 2.98 9.19
C ILE A 85 -3.95 1.58 9.06
N SER A 86 -3.18 0.62 8.56
CA SER A 86 -3.42 -0.81 8.76
C SER A 86 -3.09 -1.21 10.20
N TRP A 87 -3.74 -2.24 10.75
CA TRP A 87 -3.47 -2.61 12.15
C TRP A 87 -2.04 -3.11 12.34
N GLN A 88 -1.59 -4.05 11.52
CA GLN A 88 -0.16 -4.36 11.41
C GLN A 88 0.52 -3.29 10.54
N PRO A 89 1.81 -2.98 10.77
CA PRO A 89 2.71 -3.70 11.66
C PRO A 89 2.69 -3.21 13.11
N VAL A 90 2.28 -1.97 13.40
CA VAL A 90 2.41 -1.38 14.76
C VAL A 90 1.55 -2.10 15.80
N ALA A 91 0.43 -2.69 15.38
CA ALA A 91 -0.44 -3.54 16.17
C ALA A 91 -0.96 -2.85 17.44
N LYS A 92 -1.50 -1.62 17.30
CA LYS A 92 -2.11 -0.90 18.42
C LYS A 92 -3.18 -1.75 19.12
N ASP A 93 -3.25 -1.59 20.44
CA ASP A 93 -4.23 -2.24 21.30
C ASP A 93 -5.66 -1.99 20.76
N LEU A 94 -6.34 -3.07 20.35
CA LEU A 94 -7.68 -3.03 19.77
C LEU A 94 -8.76 -2.57 20.75
N SER A 95 -8.46 -2.49 22.06
CA SER A 95 -9.35 -1.84 23.03
C SER A 95 -9.30 -0.30 22.96
N LYS A 96 -8.27 0.26 22.33
CA LYS A 96 -8.01 1.71 22.21
C LYS A 96 -8.07 2.23 20.77
N ALA A 97 -7.94 1.34 19.80
CA ALA A 97 -7.96 1.64 18.38
C ALA A 97 -9.02 0.81 17.67
N LYS A 98 -9.71 1.42 16.70
CA LYS A 98 -10.60 0.69 15.80
C LYS A 98 -9.92 0.56 14.46
N TYR A 99 -10.07 -0.60 13.83
CA TYR A 99 -9.56 -0.86 12.49
C TYR A 99 -10.65 -1.50 11.66
N ARG A 100 -10.64 -1.21 10.36
CA ARG A 100 -11.48 -1.89 9.37
C ARG A 100 -10.69 -2.05 8.09
N CYS A 101 -10.91 -3.16 7.41
CA CYS A 101 -10.48 -3.35 6.02
C CYS A 101 -11.70 -3.59 5.13
N ARG A 102 -11.72 -3.03 3.93
CA ARG A 102 -12.72 -3.32 2.90
C ARG A 102 -12.02 -3.79 1.65
N HIS A 103 -12.26 -5.04 1.26
CA HIS A 103 -11.82 -5.55 -0.02
C HIS A 103 -12.95 -5.33 -1.03
N GLY A 104 -12.68 -4.53 -2.06
CA GLY A 104 -13.57 -4.32 -3.19
C GLY A 104 -13.01 -4.96 -4.47
N LEU A 105 -13.67 -4.73 -5.58
CA LEU A 105 -13.26 -5.23 -6.89
C LEU A 105 -12.04 -4.44 -7.41
N SER A 106 -10.84 -5.01 -7.32
CA SER A 106 -9.54 -4.40 -7.64
C SER A 106 -9.18 -3.12 -6.88
N TYR A 107 -9.70 -2.95 -5.67
CA TYR A 107 -9.22 -1.96 -4.70
C TYR A 107 -9.38 -2.48 -3.27
N THR A 108 -8.58 -1.95 -2.33
CA THR A 108 -8.74 -2.22 -0.90
C THR A 108 -8.66 -0.92 -0.11
N VAL A 109 -9.49 -0.79 0.92
CA VAL A 109 -9.45 0.35 1.85
C VAL A 109 -9.10 -0.13 3.24
N TYR A 110 -8.04 0.42 3.83
CA TYR A 110 -7.72 0.30 5.25
C TYR A 110 -8.22 1.54 5.98
N GLU A 111 -8.81 1.35 7.15
CA GLU A 111 -9.29 2.43 8.00
C GLU A 111 -8.83 2.22 9.44
N SER A 112 -8.52 3.31 10.12
CA SER A 112 -8.22 3.33 11.54
C SER A 112 -8.84 4.54 12.24
N GLU A 113 -9.25 4.34 13.48
CA GLU A 113 -9.51 5.41 14.44
C GLU A 113 -8.64 5.17 15.67
N TYR A 114 -7.71 6.09 15.94
CA TYR A 114 -6.83 6.01 17.10
C TYR A 114 -6.56 7.39 17.67
N ASP A 115 -6.72 7.54 19.00
CA ASP A 115 -6.37 8.77 19.72
C ASP A 115 -6.97 10.04 19.09
N GLY A 116 -8.21 9.96 18.61
CA GLY A 116 -8.90 11.09 17.99
C GLY A 116 -8.41 11.46 16.58
N LEU A 117 -7.73 10.55 15.89
CA LEU A 117 -7.43 10.64 14.46
C LEU A 117 -8.20 9.55 13.72
N ALA A 118 -8.98 9.94 12.72
CA ALA A 118 -9.60 9.00 11.77
C ALA A 118 -8.80 9.01 10.47
N SER A 119 -8.30 7.86 10.05
CA SER A 119 -7.41 7.75 8.89
C SER A 119 -7.86 6.64 7.95
N SER A 120 -7.61 6.82 6.65
CA SER A 120 -7.84 5.78 5.65
C SER A 120 -6.70 5.73 4.63
N GLN A 121 -6.43 4.54 4.09
CA GLN A 121 -5.52 4.29 2.99
C GLN A 121 -6.24 3.40 1.96
N THR A 122 -6.55 3.97 0.80
CA THR A 122 -7.13 3.21 -0.32
C THR A 122 -6.04 2.85 -1.31
N MET A 123 -5.85 1.55 -1.55
CA MET A 123 -4.90 0.99 -2.50
C MET A 123 -5.61 0.64 -3.81
N VAL A 124 -5.14 1.18 -4.92
CA VAL A 124 -5.71 0.94 -6.25
C VAL A 124 -4.66 1.08 -7.35
N ILE A 125 -4.78 0.29 -8.40
CA ILE A 125 -3.96 0.40 -9.62
C ILE A 125 -4.88 0.98 -10.71
N PRO A 126 -4.57 2.17 -11.26
CA PRO A 126 -5.37 2.74 -12.35
C PRO A 126 -5.21 1.92 -13.63
N ARG A 127 -6.29 1.81 -14.39
CA ARG A 127 -6.22 1.29 -15.76
C ARG A 127 -5.35 2.22 -16.63
N GLY A 128 -4.57 1.63 -17.52
CA GLY A 128 -3.64 2.28 -18.42
C GLY A 128 -2.37 2.84 -17.78
N GLU A 129 -2.10 2.52 -16.50
CA GLU A 129 -0.93 3.04 -15.78
C GLU A 129 -0.29 1.97 -14.88
N ASN A 130 1.04 1.92 -14.88
CA ASN A 130 1.82 0.98 -14.08
C ASN A 130 2.23 1.61 -12.75
N VAL A 131 1.23 2.00 -11.95
CA VAL A 131 1.43 2.61 -10.63
C VAL A 131 0.40 2.13 -9.62
N LEU A 132 0.86 1.74 -8.44
CA LEU A 132 0.03 1.53 -7.27
C LEU A 132 -0.17 2.87 -6.54
N LEU A 133 -1.41 3.35 -6.49
CA LEU A 133 -1.80 4.56 -5.77
C LEU A 133 -2.24 4.23 -4.34
N TRP A 134 -1.73 5.02 -3.39
CA TRP A 134 -2.09 4.94 -1.98
C TRP A 134 -2.78 6.27 -1.64
N ASP A 135 -4.12 6.31 -1.76
CA ASP A 135 -4.91 7.50 -1.44
C ASP A 135 -5.16 7.55 0.08
N VAL A 136 -4.43 8.43 0.76
CA VAL A 136 -4.39 8.55 2.21
C VAL A 136 -5.19 9.75 2.66
N LYS A 137 -6.06 9.56 3.64
CA LYS A 137 -6.77 10.65 4.32
C LYS A 137 -6.53 10.57 5.82
N VAL A 138 -6.33 11.72 6.45
CA VAL A 138 -6.15 11.83 7.90
C VAL A 138 -6.99 12.99 8.40
N LYS A 139 -7.93 12.70 9.28
CA LYS A 139 -8.85 13.67 9.87
C LYS A 139 -8.65 13.79 11.36
N ASN A 140 -8.56 15.02 11.83
CA ASN A 140 -8.59 15.32 13.26
C ASN A 140 -10.04 15.37 13.74
N ILE A 141 -10.43 14.42 14.60
CA ILE A 141 -11.78 14.36 15.18
C ILE A 141 -11.83 14.88 16.61
N THR A 142 -10.75 15.51 17.10
CA THR A 142 -10.73 16.20 18.41
C THR A 142 -11.03 17.69 18.28
N ASP A 143 -11.08 18.36 19.42
CA ASP A 143 -11.22 19.81 19.58
C ASP A 143 -9.87 20.55 19.73
N ALA A 144 -8.75 19.82 19.66
CA ALA A 144 -7.41 20.36 19.78
C ALA A 144 -6.66 20.30 18.45
N VAL A 145 -5.75 21.24 18.21
CA VAL A 145 -4.83 21.19 17.06
C VAL A 145 -3.90 19.98 17.21
N ARG A 146 -3.66 19.26 16.11
CA ARG A 146 -2.75 18.10 16.07
C ARG A 146 -1.54 18.39 15.22
N ASN A 147 -0.34 18.22 15.79
CA ASN A 147 0.93 18.30 15.07
C ASN A 147 1.40 16.89 14.70
N LEU A 148 1.34 16.56 13.42
CA LEU A 148 1.46 15.20 12.93
C LEU A 148 2.59 15.04 11.92
N SER A 149 3.08 13.81 11.82
CA SER A 149 3.96 13.37 10.74
C SER A 149 3.43 12.09 10.12
N LEU A 150 3.39 12.05 8.79
CA LEU A 150 3.11 10.85 8.00
C LEU A 150 4.43 10.27 7.53
N PHE A 151 4.58 8.96 7.61
CA PHE A 151 5.70 8.22 7.05
C PHE A 151 5.20 7.07 6.20
N THR A 152 5.81 6.84 5.05
CA THR A 152 5.56 5.63 4.26
C THR A 152 6.65 4.60 4.48
N TYR A 153 6.33 3.34 4.18
CA TYR A 153 7.32 2.29 4.09
C TYR A 153 6.87 1.19 3.13
N MET A 154 7.80 0.75 2.29
CA MET A 154 7.78 -0.52 1.58
C MET A 154 9.22 -0.98 1.35
N GLU A 155 9.45 -2.27 1.15
CA GLU A 155 10.78 -2.79 0.75
C GLU A 155 10.77 -3.09 -0.74
N PHE A 156 11.73 -2.54 -1.47
CA PHE A 156 11.91 -2.86 -2.87
C PHE A 156 12.45 -4.29 -3.06
N SER A 157 12.07 -4.90 -4.18
CA SER A 157 12.50 -6.23 -4.61
C SER A 157 13.55 -6.13 -5.70
N PHE A 158 14.43 -7.13 -5.76
CA PHE A 158 15.41 -7.25 -6.83
C PHE A 158 14.84 -7.89 -8.10
N HIS A 159 13.55 -7.66 -8.40
CA HIS A 159 12.78 -8.25 -9.49
C HIS A 159 12.54 -9.77 -9.40
N HIS A 160 13.61 -10.55 -9.34
CA HIS A 160 13.53 -12.00 -9.37
C HIS A 160 13.26 -12.54 -7.95
N ILE A 161 12.19 -13.32 -7.78
CA ILE A 161 11.83 -13.90 -6.48
C ILE A 161 12.99 -14.67 -5.88
N MET A 162 13.70 -15.47 -6.69
CA MET A 162 14.84 -16.22 -6.17
C MET A 162 15.96 -15.31 -5.68
N ILE A 163 16.20 -14.16 -6.33
CA ILE A 163 17.26 -13.20 -5.94
C ILE A 163 16.91 -12.49 -4.62
N ASP A 164 15.64 -12.26 -4.33
CA ASP A 164 15.19 -11.77 -3.02
C ASP A 164 15.42 -12.79 -1.89
N ASN A 165 15.34 -14.09 -2.20
CA ASN A 165 15.33 -15.16 -1.18
C ASN A 165 16.68 -15.86 -1.00
N GLN A 166 17.58 -15.76 -1.97
CA GLN A 166 18.86 -16.45 -1.95
C GLN A 166 19.93 -15.64 -2.73
N ASN A 167 21.15 -16.18 -2.80
CA ASN A 167 22.24 -15.60 -3.59
C ASN A 167 22.65 -14.17 -3.16
N PHE A 168 22.54 -13.87 -1.85
CA PHE A 168 22.87 -12.57 -1.26
C PHE A 168 24.29 -12.08 -1.51
N GLN A 169 25.23 -12.99 -1.79
CA GLN A 169 26.59 -12.65 -2.21
C GLN A 169 26.63 -11.80 -3.49
N MET A 170 25.59 -11.89 -4.34
CA MET A 170 25.41 -11.06 -5.54
C MET A 170 24.27 -10.05 -5.34
N SER A 171 23.11 -10.49 -4.84
CA SER A 171 21.91 -9.64 -4.83
C SER A 171 22.04 -8.39 -3.97
N LEU A 172 22.82 -8.43 -2.90
CA LEU A 172 23.10 -7.23 -2.09
C LEU A 172 23.97 -6.18 -2.79
N TYR A 173 24.40 -6.42 -4.04
CA TYR A 173 25.19 -5.47 -4.82
C TYR A 173 24.56 -5.17 -6.19
N CYS A 174 23.35 -5.67 -6.46
CA CYS A 174 22.70 -5.54 -7.77
C CYS A 174 21.77 -4.34 -7.89
N ALA A 175 21.59 -3.56 -6.83
CA ALA A 175 20.68 -2.43 -6.81
C ALA A 175 21.25 -1.23 -6.05
N GLY A 176 20.83 -0.03 -6.40
CA GLY A 176 21.10 1.20 -5.66
C GLY A 176 19.85 2.05 -5.57
N SER A 177 19.78 2.88 -4.54
CA SER A 177 18.69 3.82 -4.38
C SER A 177 19.18 5.25 -4.28
N SER A 178 18.42 6.17 -4.88
CA SER A 178 18.72 7.60 -4.90
C SER A 178 17.44 8.40 -4.72
N TYR A 179 17.59 9.70 -4.43
CA TYR A 179 16.48 10.61 -4.23
C TYR A 179 16.76 11.94 -4.94
N GLU A 180 15.78 12.42 -5.69
CA GLU A 180 15.80 13.73 -6.32
C GLU A 180 14.36 14.23 -6.53
N ASP A 181 14.11 15.52 -6.31
CA ASP A 181 12.81 16.18 -6.57
C ASP A 181 11.58 15.52 -5.93
N GLY A 182 11.72 14.86 -4.78
CA GLY A 182 10.58 14.16 -4.14
C GLY A 182 10.31 12.77 -4.70
N ILE A 183 11.26 12.19 -5.43
CA ILE A 183 11.16 10.86 -6.05
C ILE A 183 12.34 10.04 -5.56
N ILE A 184 12.02 8.93 -4.86
CA ILE A 184 12.97 7.84 -4.65
C ILE A 184 12.99 7.02 -5.93
N GLU A 185 14.18 6.70 -6.44
CA GLU A 185 14.38 5.78 -7.56
C GLU A 185 15.28 4.64 -7.07
N GLU A 186 14.87 3.41 -7.37
CA GLU A 186 15.74 2.24 -7.30
C GLU A 186 16.21 1.88 -8.71
N ASP A 187 17.50 1.61 -8.84
CA ASP A 187 18.20 1.22 -10.07
C ASP A 187 18.78 -0.18 -9.88
N LEU A 188 18.35 -1.13 -10.71
CA LEU A 188 18.88 -2.49 -10.77
C LEU A 188 20.01 -2.55 -11.80
N PHE A 189 21.26 -2.50 -11.33
CA PHE A 189 22.46 -2.28 -12.15
C PHE A 189 22.70 -3.32 -13.26
N TYR A 190 22.12 -4.51 -13.16
CA TYR A 190 22.27 -5.58 -14.14
C TYR A 190 21.10 -5.66 -15.14
N GLU A 191 20.17 -4.71 -15.07
CA GLU A 191 19.01 -4.59 -15.93
C GLU A 191 18.99 -3.19 -16.54
N GLU A 192 19.25 -3.06 -17.86
CA GLU A 192 19.39 -1.76 -18.55
C GLU A 192 18.21 -0.79 -18.32
N LYS A 193 17.03 -1.32 -17.99
CA LYS A 193 15.80 -0.56 -17.73
C LYS A 193 15.10 -0.99 -16.43
N GLY A 194 15.81 -1.67 -15.53
CA GLY A 194 15.28 -2.12 -14.25
C GLY A 194 15.22 -0.94 -13.28
N TYR A 195 14.15 -0.16 -13.36
CA TYR A 195 13.94 1.00 -12.49
C TYR A 195 12.56 0.96 -11.86
N GLN A 196 12.50 1.32 -10.59
CA GLN A 196 11.25 1.54 -9.86
C GLN A 196 11.33 2.87 -9.14
N TYR A 197 10.17 3.44 -8.81
CA TYR A 197 10.13 4.68 -8.06
C TYR A 197 9.07 4.68 -6.96
N LEU A 198 9.32 5.48 -5.93
CA LEU A 198 8.31 5.92 -4.97
C LEU A 198 8.27 7.44 -4.93
N THR A 199 7.09 8.02 -5.09
CA THR A 199 6.87 9.47 -4.96
C THR A 199 5.52 9.78 -4.32
N ALA A 200 5.25 11.06 -4.09
CA ALA A 200 3.99 11.53 -3.54
C ALA A 200 3.56 12.90 -4.08
N ASN A 201 2.29 13.23 -3.92
CA ASN A 201 1.73 14.55 -4.30
C ASN A 201 2.16 15.71 -3.40
N PHE A 202 3.09 15.48 -2.47
CA PHE A 202 3.64 16.49 -1.58
C PHE A 202 5.16 16.60 -1.76
N THR A 203 5.76 17.67 -1.23
CA THR A 203 7.21 17.75 -1.07
C THR A 203 7.59 17.08 0.25
N PRO A 204 8.36 15.98 0.22
CA PRO A 204 8.79 15.29 1.44
C PRO A 204 9.64 16.20 2.31
N ASP A 205 9.40 16.17 3.63
CA ASP A 205 10.22 16.86 4.62
C ASP A 205 11.42 15.99 5.07
N GLY A 206 11.41 14.71 4.71
CA GLY A 206 12.49 13.74 4.89
C GLY A 206 12.23 12.51 4.03
N TYR A 207 13.28 11.72 3.79
CA TYR A 207 13.19 10.45 3.08
C TYR A 207 14.24 9.48 3.63
N ASP A 208 14.02 8.18 3.43
CA ASP A 208 15.04 7.16 3.59
C ASP A 208 14.84 6.12 2.48
N CYS A 209 15.92 5.80 1.78
CA CYS A 209 15.93 4.79 0.74
C CYS A 209 16.62 3.49 1.17
N VAL A 210 17.31 3.48 2.32
CA VAL A 210 18.02 2.31 2.84
C VAL A 210 17.23 1.69 3.98
N ARG A 211 16.86 0.41 3.85
CA ARG A 211 16.01 -0.32 4.80
C ARG A 211 16.52 -0.22 6.23
N GLU A 212 17.81 -0.48 6.43
CA GLU A 212 18.45 -0.49 7.74
C GLU A 212 18.48 0.90 8.42
N LYS A 213 18.40 1.98 7.65
CA LYS A 213 18.36 3.36 8.17
C LYS A 213 16.98 3.75 8.68
N PHE A 214 15.94 3.32 7.96
CA PHE A 214 14.55 3.49 8.37
C PHE A 214 14.20 2.60 9.57
N LEU A 215 14.43 1.28 9.45
CA LEU A 215 14.11 0.32 10.50
C LEU A 215 15.01 0.50 11.73
N GLY A 216 16.29 0.81 11.52
CA GLY A 216 17.30 0.83 12.55
C GLY A 216 17.92 -0.55 12.82
N VAL A 217 19.04 -0.54 13.54
CA VAL A 217 19.75 -1.77 13.93
C VAL A 217 18.86 -2.59 14.85
N TYR A 218 18.60 -3.85 14.48
CA TYR A 218 17.63 -4.75 15.13
C TYR A 218 16.17 -4.25 15.15
N GLY A 219 15.84 -3.26 14.31
CA GLY A 219 14.49 -2.76 14.16
C GLY A 219 13.66 -3.59 13.17
N THR A 220 12.35 -3.53 13.36
CA THR A 220 11.34 -4.19 12.54
C THR A 220 10.26 -3.17 12.15
N GLU A 221 9.35 -3.55 11.25
CA GLU A 221 8.34 -2.64 10.71
C GLU A 221 7.34 -2.16 11.78
N ASP A 222 7.24 -2.83 12.92
CA ASP A 222 6.37 -2.45 14.04
C ASP A 222 6.94 -1.31 14.90
N HIS A 223 8.28 -1.20 14.99
CA HIS A 223 8.97 -0.20 15.83
C HIS A 223 10.18 0.43 15.09
N PRO A 224 10.00 0.99 13.88
CA PRO A 224 11.13 1.48 13.09
C PRO A 224 11.77 2.72 13.73
N ALA A 225 13.10 2.75 13.75
CA ALA A 225 13.88 3.84 14.35
C ALA A 225 13.55 5.23 13.76
N GLY A 226 13.19 5.31 12.48
CA GLY A 226 12.75 6.56 11.85
C GLY A 226 11.52 7.19 12.54
N LEU A 227 10.56 6.37 12.99
CA LEU A 227 9.38 6.85 13.71
C LEU A 227 9.71 7.26 15.14
N GLU A 228 10.58 6.52 15.82
CA GLU A 228 11.03 6.85 17.17
C GLU A 228 11.74 8.22 17.20
N ARG A 229 12.64 8.44 16.23
CA ARG A 229 13.32 9.73 16.02
C ARG A 229 12.32 10.82 15.60
N GLY A 230 11.29 10.47 14.83
CA GLY A 230 10.35 11.40 14.21
C GLY A 230 10.90 12.12 12.98
N THR A 231 12.07 11.71 12.49
CA THR A 231 12.73 12.25 11.29
C THR A 231 13.46 11.16 10.52
N LEU A 232 13.36 11.22 9.20
CA LEU A 232 14.15 10.41 8.27
C LEU A 232 15.51 11.06 8.00
N GLU A 233 16.53 10.24 7.71
CA GLU A 233 17.94 10.69 7.69
C GLU A 233 18.46 11.05 6.30
N GLY A 234 17.66 10.88 5.25
CA GLY A 234 18.06 11.18 3.87
C GLY A 234 18.95 10.09 3.27
N SER A 235 18.77 8.83 3.68
CA SER A 235 19.66 7.74 3.27
C SER A 235 19.52 7.34 1.80
N THR A 236 20.66 7.08 1.17
CA THR A 236 20.82 6.52 -0.19
C THR A 236 22.09 5.68 -0.21
N GLU A 237 22.09 4.55 -0.92
CA GLU A 237 23.26 3.67 -0.98
C GLU A 237 23.30 2.88 -2.29
N LEU A 238 24.50 2.46 -2.71
CA LEU A 238 24.70 1.47 -3.76
C LEU A 238 24.94 0.11 -3.08
N GLY A 239 24.10 -0.87 -3.40
CA GLY A 239 24.02 -2.13 -2.68
C GLY A 239 23.19 -2.05 -1.40
N GLY A 240 23.11 -3.16 -0.68
CA GLY A 240 22.28 -3.32 0.51
C GLY A 240 20.83 -3.65 0.19
N ASN A 241 19.91 -3.24 1.08
CA ASN A 241 18.48 -3.44 0.93
C ASN A 241 17.79 -2.09 0.90
N HIS A 242 16.95 -1.87 -0.10
CA HIS A 242 16.32 -0.57 -0.30
C HIS A 242 14.87 -0.57 0.17
N CYS A 243 14.41 0.61 0.58
CA CYS A 243 13.03 0.85 0.97
C CYS A 243 12.53 2.15 0.35
N GLY A 244 11.22 2.31 0.31
CA GLY A 244 10.57 3.56 -0.04
C GLY A 244 9.97 4.22 1.19
N SER A 245 10.69 5.15 1.82
CA SER A 245 10.16 5.94 2.94
C SER A 245 10.19 7.44 2.66
N LEU A 246 9.01 8.05 2.65
CA LEU A 246 8.82 9.50 2.54
C LEU A 246 8.15 10.00 3.82
N GLN A 247 8.61 11.15 4.31
CA GLN A 247 8.04 11.83 5.48
C GLN A 247 7.31 13.11 5.05
N LYS A 248 6.15 13.36 5.65
CA LYS A 248 5.48 14.67 5.61
C LYS A 248 5.05 15.14 6.99
N ASN A 249 5.45 16.34 7.38
CA ASN A 249 5.00 17.03 8.57
C ASN A 249 3.81 17.94 8.23
N PHE A 250 2.77 17.90 9.05
CA PHE A 250 1.55 18.69 8.83
C PHE A 250 0.83 18.96 10.15
N LYS A 251 -0.05 19.95 10.15
CA LYS A 251 -0.92 20.27 11.28
C LYS A 251 -2.36 20.17 10.85
N LEU A 252 -3.22 19.66 11.73
CA LEU A 252 -4.67 19.63 11.52
C LEU A 252 -5.36 20.42 12.62
N GLN A 253 -6.17 21.40 12.21
CA GLN A 253 -7.15 22.04 13.08
C GLN A 253 -8.24 21.04 13.50
N PRO A 254 -9.03 21.34 14.54
CA PRO A 254 -10.22 20.57 14.89
C PRO A 254 -11.14 20.36 13.67
N GLY A 255 -11.45 19.12 13.35
CA GLY A 255 -12.31 18.75 12.22
C GLY A 255 -11.64 18.77 10.84
N GLU A 256 -10.41 19.26 10.72
CA GLU A 256 -9.68 19.33 9.45
C GLU A 256 -9.25 17.95 8.96
N GLU A 257 -9.25 17.76 7.65
CA GLU A 257 -8.80 16.56 6.96
C GLU A 257 -7.71 16.91 5.93
N ALA A 258 -6.59 16.18 5.96
CA ALA A 258 -5.59 16.21 4.92
C ALA A 258 -5.71 14.97 4.02
N ARG A 259 -5.41 15.14 2.73
CA ARG A 259 -5.39 14.07 1.73
C ARG A 259 -4.05 14.05 1.00
N PHE A 260 -3.42 12.88 0.96
CA PHE A 260 -2.12 12.64 0.32
C PHE A 260 -2.23 11.47 -0.64
N VAL A 261 -1.39 11.45 -1.66
CA VAL A 261 -1.34 10.33 -2.62
C VAL A 261 0.10 9.91 -2.77
N ILE A 262 0.38 8.66 -2.44
CA ILE A 262 1.68 8.01 -2.65
C ILE A 262 1.58 7.10 -3.87
N MET A 263 2.67 7.04 -4.62
CA MET A 263 2.73 6.47 -5.97
C MET A 263 3.98 5.59 -6.06
N LEU A 264 3.78 4.28 -6.08
CA LEU A 264 4.82 3.27 -6.30
C LEU A 264 4.63 2.72 -7.71
N GLY A 265 5.62 2.84 -8.57
CA GLY A 265 5.46 2.41 -9.96
C GLY A 265 6.72 1.86 -10.60
N GLU A 266 6.51 1.31 -11.79
CA GLU A 266 7.54 0.81 -12.68
C GLU A 266 8.08 1.95 -13.54
N GLY A 267 9.39 2.00 -13.73
CA GLY A 267 10.08 2.98 -14.56
C GLY A 267 11.05 3.86 -13.77
N ASN A 268 11.79 4.68 -14.52
CA ASN A 268 12.78 5.58 -13.96
C ASN A 268 12.15 6.86 -13.37
N ARG A 269 12.99 7.75 -12.84
CA ARG A 269 12.60 9.01 -12.23
C ARG A 269 11.77 9.90 -13.14
N GLU A 270 12.01 9.89 -14.45
CA GLU A 270 11.22 10.69 -15.38
C GLU A 270 9.77 10.17 -15.47
N GLU A 271 9.60 8.85 -15.47
CA GLU A 271 8.28 8.23 -15.37
C GLU A 271 7.61 8.55 -14.03
N GLY A 272 8.37 8.48 -12.92
CA GLY A 272 7.91 8.93 -11.62
C GLY A 272 7.46 10.40 -11.62
N ARG A 273 8.18 11.28 -12.32
CA ARG A 273 7.84 12.71 -12.46
C ARG A 273 6.55 12.89 -13.26
N ARG A 274 6.36 12.15 -14.36
CA ARG A 274 5.12 12.14 -15.16
C ARG A 274 3.91 11.72 -14.31
N ILE A 275 4.04 10.62 -13.58
CA ILE A 275 3.00 10.06 -12.74
C ILE A 275 2.67 11.00 -11.58
N ARG A 276 3.68 11.57 -10.93
CA ARG A 276 3.51 12.58 -9.88
C ARG A 276 2.73 13.79 -10.38
N VAL A 277 3.07 14.35 -11.54
CA VAL A 277 2.33 15.46 -12.14
C VAL A 277 0.87 15.09 -12.40
N LYS A 278 0.62 13.89 -12.96
CA LYS A 278 -0.73 13.40 -13.24
C LYS A 278 -1.56 13.30 -11.96
N TYR A 279 -1.11 12.53 -10.97
CA TYR A 279 -1.94 12.19 -9.81
C TYR A 279 -1.78 13.15 -8.62
N SER A 280 -0.99 14.21 -8.76
CA SER A 280 -1.07 15.36 -7.84
C SER A 280 -2.39 16.13 -7.98
N ASP A 281 -3.06 16.02 -9.14
CA ASP A 281 -4.46 16.42 -9.28
C ASP A 281 -5.38 15.34 -8.69
N LEU A 282 -5.88 15.59 -7.48
CA LEU A 282 -6.75 14.66 -6.75
C LEU A 282 -8.03 14.29 -7.51
N LYS A 283 -8.50 15.14 -8.43
CA LYS A 283 -9.65 14.81 -9.28
C LYS A 283 -9.34 13.65 -10.23
N ARG A 284 -8.07 13.50 -10.65
CA ARG A 284 -7.64 12.34 -11.45
C ARG A 284 -7.60 11.07 -10.63
N VAL A 285 -7.29 11.15 -9.34
CA VAL A 285 -7.40 10.01 -8.41
C VAL A 285 -8.86 9.63 -8.22
N ASP A 286 -9.75 10.60 -8.02
CA ASP A 286 -11.20 10.34 -7.91
C ASP A 286 -11.78 9.70 -9.18
N ALA A 287 -11.28 10.10 -10.35
CA ALA A 287 -11.66 9.51 -11.63
C ALA A 287 -11.23 8.04 -11.77
N VAL A 288 -10.16 7.59 -11.10
CA VAL A 288 -9.74 6.17 -11.09
C VAL A 288 -10.84 5.30 -10.50
N TYR A 289 -11.44 5.70 -9.38
CA TYR A 289 -12.53 4.92 -8.76
C TYR A 289 -13.77 4.85 -9.66
N THR A 290 -14.06 5.94 -10.37
CA THR A 290 -15.19 5.99 -11.31
C THR A 290 -14.96 5.05 -12.51
N ASP A 291 -13.76 5.08 -13.10
CA ASP A 291 -13.39 4.19 -14.19
C ASP A 291 -13.40 2.72 -13.76
N LEU A 292 -12.81 2.41 -12.60
CA LEU A 292 -12.75 1.05 -12.09
C LEU A 292 -14.13 0.48 -11.75
N ALA A 293 -15.01 1.29 -11.16
CA ALA A 293 -16.39 0.91 -10.91
C ALA A 293 -17.15 0.64 -12.23
N ALA A 294 -16.93 1.45 -13.27
CA ALA A 294 -17.53 1.25 -14.58
C ALA A 294 -17.01 -0.03 -15.25
N TYR A 295 -15.70 -0.29 -15.19
CA TYR A 295 -15.07 -1.50 -15.70
C TYR A 295 -15.68 -2.77 -15.10
N TRP A 296 -15.74 -2.85 -13.76
CA TRP A 296 -16.33 -4.02 -13.10
C TRP A 296 -17.84 -4.12 -13.31
N LYS A 297 -18.55 -2.99 -13.36
CA LYS A 297 -19.98 -2.97 -13.68
C LYS A 297 -20.27 -3.56 -15.04
N GLN A 298 -19.47 -3.26 -16.05
CA GLN A 298 -19.63 -3.85 -17.38
C GLN A 298 -19.53 -5.39 -17.32
N LYS A 299 -18.61 -5.93 -16.52
CA LYS A 299 -18.42 -7.38 -16.35
C LYS A 299 -19.59 -8.04 -15.60
N TYR A 300 -19.88 -7.59 -14.38
CA TYR A 300 -20.92 -8.24 -13.58
C TYR A 300 -22.33 -8.02 -14.13
N ALA A 301 -22.59 -6.94 -14.88
CA ALA A 301 -23.89 -6.72 -15.51
C ALA A 301 -24.26 -7.78 -16.56
N ALA A 302 -23.28 -8.53 -17.09
CA ALA A 302 -23.52 -9.60 -18.05
C ALA A 302 -24.36 -10.75 -17.47
N LEU A 303 -24.29 -10.98 -16.15
CA LEU A 303 -25.12 -11.96 -15.45
C LEU A 303 -25.44 -11.45 -14.04
N GLN A 304 -26.72 -11.23 -13.78
CA GLN A 304 -27.23 -10.98 -12.42
C GLN A 304 -28.42 -11.93 -12.17
N ILE A 305 -28.43 -12.57 -11.02
CA ILE A 305 -29.48 -13.48 -10.58
C ILE A 305 -30.22 -12.90 -9.37
N GLN A 306 -31.48 -13.27 -9.26
CA GLN A 306 -32.30 -13.00 -8.08
C GLN A 306 -33.00 -14.30 -7.68
N THR A 307 -32.54 -14.90 -6.58
CA THR A 307 -33.06 -16.16 -6.05
C THR A 307 -33.50 -15.98 -4.59
N PRO A 308 -34.28 -16.92 -4.02
CA PRO A 308 -34.57 -16.93 -2.59
C PRO A 308 -33.33 -17.12 -1.68
N ASN A 309 -32.17 -17.47 -2.23
CA ASN A 309 -30.94 -17.66 -1.46
C ASN A 309 -30.02 -16.44 -1.60
N GLU A 310 -29.89 -15.65 -0.53
CA GLU A 310 -29.06 -14.43 -0.53
C GLU A 310 -27.57 -14.72 -0.75
N GLY A 311 -27.04 -15.80 -0.16
CA GLY A 311 -25.64 -16.19 -0.36
C GLY A 311 -25.34 -16.50 -1.83
N MET A 312 -26.26 -17.18 -2.52
CA MET A 312 -26.15 -17.45 -3.95
C MET A 312 -26.16 -16.15 -4.77
N ASN A 313 -27.07 -15.21 -4.45
CA ASN A 313 -27.11 -13.91 -5.10
C ASN A 313 -25.81 -13.14 -4.88
N THR A 314 -25.32 -13.04 -3.64
CA THR A 314 -24.08 -12.34 -3.29
C THR A 314 -22.87 -12.90 -4.03
N LEU A 315 -22.69 -14.22 -4.02
CA LEU A 315 -21.54 -14.88 -4.66
C LEU A 315 -21.59 -14.77 -6.18
N ILE A 316 -22.69 -15.14 -6.83
CA ILE A 316 -22.77 -15.16 -8.29
C ILE A 316 -22.78 -13.74 -8.86
N ASN A 317 -23.46 -12.79 -8.22
CA ASN A 317 -23.57 -11.44 -8.75
C ASN A 317 -22.28 -10.62 -8.61
N THR A 318 -21.33 -11.05 -7.77
CA THR A 318 -20.11 -10.29 -7.44
C THR A 318 -18.87 -11.20 -7.35
N TRP A 319 -18.78 -12.02 -6.30
CA TRP A 319 -17.51 -12.58 -5.82
C TRP A 319 -16.98 -13.74 -6.66
N THR A 320 -17.85 -14.64 -7.11
CA THR A 320 -17.46 -15.78 -7.93
C THR A 320 -16.99 -15.31 -9.30
N LEU A 321 -17.68 -14.35 -9.91
CA LEU A 321 -17.21 -13.73 -11.15
C LEU A 321 -15.86 -13.05 -10.94
N TYR A 322 -15.72 -12.24 -9.89
CA TYR A 322 -14.48 -11.56 -9.58
C TYR A 322 -13.31 -12.55 -9.46
N GLN A 323 -13.49 -13.61 -8.66
CA GLN A 323 -12.47 -14.65 -8.51
C GLN A 323 -12.10 -15.32 -9.84
N SER A 324 -13.09 -15.66 -10.68
CA SER A 324 -12.82 -16.26 -12.00
C SER A 324 -12.06 -15.32 -12.92
N GLU A 325 -12.44 -14.04 -12.97
CA GLU A 325 -11.76 -13.01 -13.77
C GLU A 325 -10.32 -12.78 -13.29
N ILE A 326 -10.10 -12.71 -11.98
CA ILE A 326 -8.76 -12.58 -11.41
C ILE A 326 -7.87 -13.77 -11.81
N ASN A 327 -8.39 -15.01 -11.76
CA ASN A 327 -7.62 -16.18 -12.19
C ASN A 327 -7.18 -16.07 -13.66
N VAL A 328 -8.09 -15.66 -14.56
CA VAL A 328 -7.78 -15.48 -15.98
C VAL A 328 -6.74 -14.37 -16.20
N MET A 329 -6.84 -13.26 -15.45
CA MET A 329 -5.86 -12.17 -15.55
C MET A 329 -4.49 -12.57 -15.04
N PHE A 330 -4.43 -13.28 -13.90
CA PHE A 330 -3.18 -13.75 -13.31
C PHE A 330 -2.44 -14.79 -14.16
N GLU A 331 -3.15 -15.59 -14.95
CA GLU A 331 -2.53 -16.50 -15.92
C GLU A 331 -1.88 -15.76 -17.11
N GLY A 332 -2.35 -14.54 -17.40
CA GLY A 332 -1.80 -13.70 -18.46
C GLY A 332 -0.63 -12.80 -18.04
N CYS A 333 -0.31 -12.79 -16.74
CA CYS A 333 0.74 -11.97 -16.13
C CYS A 333 2.03 -12.80 -15.94
#